data_AF-A0A7W6UT66-F1
#
_entry.id   AF-A0A7W6UT66-F1
#
_cell.length_a   1.000
_cell.length_b   1.000
_cell.length_c   1.000
_cell.angle_alpha   90.00
_cell.angle_beta   90.00
_cell.angle_gamma   90.00
#
_symmetry.space_group_name_H-M   'P 1'
#
loop_
_entity.id
_entity.type
_entity.pdbx_description
1 polymer ?
#
loop_
_entity_poly.entity_id
_entity_poly.type
_entity_poly.pdbx_seq_one_letter_code
_entity_poly.pdbx_strand_id
1 'polypeptide(L)' 'MTSKTPKLTRNAKTGGLTQASAEKISAVEGLVLSPRMRKLLAETKDQPPEERRQAIRAQFTRKSA' A
#
# COMPACT_ATOMS: atom_id res chain seq x y z
N MET A 1 21.89 17.63 -19.80
CA MET A 1 21.35 16.26 -19.74
C MET A 1 19.84 16.35 -19.59
N THR A 2 19.06 15.95 -20.60
CA THR A 2 17.61 16.13 -20.62
C THR A 2 16.92 14.93 -19.96
N SER A 3 16.40 15.14 -18.74
CA SER A 3 15.58 14.17 -18.04
C SER A 3 14.24 13.99 -18.77
N LYS A 4 14.10 12.89 -19.50
CA LYS A 4 12.82 12.47 -20.07
C LYS A 4 11.95 11.90 -18.96
N THR A 5 11.22 12.75 -18.25
CA THR A 5 10.20 12.30 -17.30
C THR A 5 9.06 11.66 -18.11
N PRO A 6 8.74 10.37 -17.90
CA PRO A 6 7.65 9.73 -18.64
C PRO A 6 6.32 10.36 -18.22
N LYS A 7 5.62 11.00 -19.17
CA LYS A 7 4.25 11.48 -18.98
C LYS A 7 3.35 10.27 -18.82
N LEU A 8 2.85 10.05 -17.60
CA LEU A 8 1.90 8.99 -17.28
C LEU A 8 0.53 9.34 -17.89
N THR A 9 0.32 9.07 -19.18
CA THR A 9 -0.93 9.36 -19.91
C THR A 9 -1.98 8.27 -19.76
N ARG A 10 -1.86 7.41 -18.75
CA ARG A 10 -2.87 6.38 -18.51
C ARG A 10 -3.99 7.01 -17.71
N ASN A 11 -5.10 7.27 -18.39
CA ASN A 11 -6.43 7.49 -17.82
C ASN A 11 -6.88 6.17 -17.18
N ALA A 12 -6.12 5.65 -16.21
CA ALA A 12 -6.56 4.54 -15.40
C ALA A 12 -7.80 5.08 -14.68
N LYS A 13 -8.99 4.64 -15.11
CA LYS A 13 -10.20 4.84 -14.34
C LYS A 13 -9.81 4.48 -12.93
N THR A 14 -9.85 5.45 -12.02
CA THR A 14 -9.63 5.24 -10.60
C THR A 14 -10.84 4.49 -10.06
N GLY A 15 -11.17 3.32 -10.64
CA GLY A 15 -11.95 2.32 -9.98
C GLY A 15 -11.10 1.94 -8.78
N GLY A 16 -11.46 2.52 -7.63
CA GLY A 16 -10.65 2.45 -6.44
C GLY A 16 -10.34 0.98 -6.15
N LEU A 17 -9.05 0.66 -6.10
CA LEU A 17 -8.61 -0.62 -5.56
C LEU A 17 -9.15 -0.69 -4.13
N THR A 18 -10.25 -1.42 -3.96
CA THR A 18 -10.78 -1.73 -2.65
C THR A 18 -9.78 -2.62 -1.93
N GLN A 19 -9.69 -2.51 -0.61
CA GLN A 19 -8.81 -3.36 0.18
C GLN A 19 -9.00 -4.85 -0.16
N ALA A 20 -10.24 -5.30 -0.30
CA ALA A 20 -10.56 -6.68 -0.69
C ALA A 20 -10.01 -7.04 -2.08
N SER A 21 -10.07 -6.14 -3.05
CA SER A 21 -9.48 -6.38 -4.38
C SER A 21 -7.94 -6.39 -4.34
N ALA A 22 -7.32 -5.51 -3.56
CA ALA A 22 -5.88 -5.48 -3.39
C ALA A 22 -5.36 -6.75 -2.68
N GLU A 23 -6.06 -7.22 -1.64
CA GLU A 23 -5.73 -8.47 -0.94
C GLU A 23 -5.86 -9.69 -1.86
N LYS A 24 -6.90 -9.74 -2.71
CA LYS A 24 -7.06 -10.81 -3.70
C LYS A 24 -5.91 -10.82 -4.72
N ILE A 25 -5.51 -9.65 -5.23
CA ILE A 25 -4.38 -9.54 -6.18
C ILE A 25 -3.08 -10.01 -5.50
N SER A 26 -2.82 -9.53 -4.29
CA SER A 26 -1.63 -9.90 -3.52
C SER A 26 -1.58 -11.41 -3.22
N ALA A 27 -2.71 -12.03 -2.88
CA ALA A 27 -2.79 -13.47 -2.64
C ALA A 27 -2.57 -14.32 -3.90
N VAL A 28 -3.05 -13.86 -5.06
CA VAL A 28 -2.78 -14.52 -6.35
C VAL A 28 -1.28 -14.54 -6.66
N GLU A 29 -0.55 -13.50 -6.27
CA GLU A 29 0.92 -13.42 -6.40
C GLU A 29 1.68 -14.08 -5.24
N GLY A 30 0.98 -14.77 -4.32
CA GLY A 30 1.59 -15.43 -3.16
C GLY A 30 2.02 -14.47 -2.05
N LEU A 31 1.80 -13.16 -2.18
CA LEU A 31 2.03 -12.18 -1.13
C LEU A 31 0.80 -12.08 -0.22
N VAL A 32 0.73 -12.93 0.79
CA VAL A 32 -0.32 -12.84 1.82
C VAL A 32 0.12 -11.89 2.94
N LEU A 33 -0.76 -10.98 3.34
CA LEU A 33 -0.51 -10.10 4.48
C LEU A 33 -0.35 -10.93 5.76
N SER A 34 0.73 -10.65 6.51
CA SER A 34 0.95 -11.24 7.83
C SER A 34 -0.17 -10.85 8.81
N PRO A 35 -0.45 -11.68 9.84
CA PRO A 35 -1.48 -11.36 10.84
C PRO A 35 -1.28 -10.00 11.51
N ARG A 36 -0.01 -9.64 11.76
CA ARG A 36 0.37 -8.33 12.31
C ARG A 36 0.02 -7.17 11.38
N MET A 37 0.26 -7.32 10.08
CA MET A 37 -0.06 -6.28 9.10
C MET A 37 -1.58 -6.13 8.92
N ARG A 38 -2.33 -7.23 8.95
CA ARG A 38 -3.80 -7.18 8.91
C ARG A 38 -4.38 -6.43 10.10
N LYS A 39 -3.85 -6.69 11.31
CA LYS A 39 -4.27 -6.00 12.52
C LYS A 39 -3.99 -4.49 12.42
N LEU A 40 -2.80 -4.10 11.99
CA LEU A 40 -2.45 -2.69 11.80
C LEU A 40 -3.34 -2.00 10.75
N LEU A 41 -3.66 -2.66 9.64
CA LEU A 41 -4.55 -2.10 8.62
C LEU A 41 -6.00 -1.97 9.11
N ALA A 42 -6.45 -2.86 10.01
CA ALA A 42 -7.76 -2.76 10.64
C ALA A 42 -7.81 -1.61 11.67
N GLU A 43 -6.79 -1.47 12.51
CA GLU A 43 -6.69 -0.40 13.51
C GLU A 43 -6.56 0.99 12.90
N THR A 44 -5.89 1.09 11.75
CA THR A 44 -5.66 2.36 11.07
C THR A 44 -6.73 2.68 10.02
N LYS A 45 -7.82 1.91 9.93
CA LYS A 45 -8.84 2.04 8.88
C LYS A 45 -9.47 3.45 8.82
N ASP A 46 -9.73 4.04 9.98
CA ASP A 46 -10.41 5.32 10.13
C ASP A 46 -9.45 6.52 10.13
N GLN A 47 -8.14 6.27 10.03
CA GLN A 47 -7.13 7.33 9.95
C GLN A 47 -7.00 7.90 8.54
N PRO A 48 -6.57 9.18 8.43
CA PRO A 48 -6.16 9.77 7.18
C PRO A 48 -5.14 8.89 6.43
N PRO A 49 -5.22 8.80 5.09
CA PRO A 49 -4.35 7.92 4.30
C PRO A 49 -2.84 8.11 4.54
N GLU A 50 -2.42 9.33 4.87
CA GLU A 50 -1.01 9.62 5.12
C GLU A 50 -0.52 9.08 6.47
N GLU A 51 -1.34 9.19 7.51
CA GLU A 51 -1.06 8.59 8.82
C GLU A 51 -0.99 7.06 8.72
N ARG A 52 -1.90 6.46 7.95
CA ARG A 52 -1.87 5.02 7.65
C ARG A 52 -0.55 4.61 7.00
N ARG A 53 -0.13 5.35 5.96
CA ARG A 53 1.15 5.10 5.27
C ARG A 53 2.33 5.23 6.22
N GLN A 54 2.32 6.21 7.12
CA GLN A 54 3.37 6.42 8.10
C GLN A 54 3.43 5.26 9.12
N ALA A 55 2.29 4.80 9.63
CA ALA A 55 2.21 3.65 10.54
C ALA A 55 2.73 2.37 9.89
N ILE A 56 2.41 2.13 8.62
CA ILE A 56 2.95 1.01 7.84
C ILE A 56 4.46 1.13 7.71
N ARG A 57 4.98 2.29 7.26
CA ARG A 57 6.43 2.53 7.12
C ARG A 57 7.16 2.31 8.44
N ALA A 58 6.60 2.76 9.57
CA ALA A 58 7.17 2.58 10.89
C ALA A 58 7.36 1.11 11.31
N GLN A 59 6.53 0.19 10.81
CA GLN A 59 6.75 -1.24 11.05
C GLN A 59 7.99 -1.79 10.33
N PHE A 60 8.32 -1.24 9.17
CA PHE A 60 9.45 -1.69 8.35
C PHE A 60 10.76 -0.98 8.67
N THR A 61 10.70 0.24 9.22
CA THR A 61 11.90 0.99 9.65
C THR A 61 12.49 0.49 10.97
N ARG A 62 11.81 -0.42 11.70
CA ARG A 62 12.38 -1.16 12.83
C ARG A 62 13.35 -2.26 12.36
N LYS A 63 14.37 -1.87 11.60
CA LYS A 63 15.61 -2.62 11.36
C LYS A 63 16.71 -1.61 11.11
N SER A 64 17.27 -1.08 12.18
CA SER A 64 18.71 -0.82 12.21
C SER A 64 19.25 -1.80 13.25
N ALA A 65 19.80 -2.90 12.76
CA ALA A 65 20.83 -3.62 13.49
C ALA A 65 22.14 -2.84 13.33
#